data_AF-A0A1V8USM8-F1
#
_entry.id   AF-A0A1V8USM8-F1
#
_cell.length_a   1.000
_cell.length_b   1.000
_cell.length_c   1.000
_cell.angle_alpha   90.00
_cell.angle_beta   90.00
_cell.angle_gamma   90.00
#
_symmetry.space_group_name_H-M   'P 1'
#
loop_
_entity.id
_entity.type
_entity.pdbx_description
1 polymer ?
#
loop_
_entity_poly.entity_id
_entity_poly.type
_entity_poly.pdbx_seq_one_letter_code
_entity_poly.pdbx_strand_id
1 'polypeptide(L)'
;MSARMWDRVVLQLYHVEPAVKHAVLALISTHQIREACTESNIELALSHQDYADMQYRRGLRELRELIARSDNTDVERILVATTLFTCIENLWGNYEASRIHADAGRKILSERNRRDDRRSHRGEIRELQQLFRRLDVAADSLSDSNTQYPIGDEGVYCAYPELSYDCFNTIEDARAALVDLIRGCQFIASDPVFAASVDKTQSKERAHLLRRLEEWDSRFETMLAMDSKPSPALILTLRLWHLLSKAAMTVGWKGSELRWDGVTDIFEALVSYGEQLLLELARTTSVGSFSFDLGYIVPLFFTVERCRDPRIRRRALAVLKAQSRQEGVWESSGAARVAEKWMLIEESGLDVKTAADIPYWQRLQYVDAALETDKARARIIFKLEHHCIAGEALRLRSKLINSENERERGCSETQRTMGPGKLRLMSMDGHHRIEHRVVVAESTSDINMGSPEEIHALFDD
;
A
#
# COMPACT_ATOMS: atom_id res chain seq x y z
N MET A 1 9.58 9.23 -8.44
CA MET A 1 10.96 9.66 -8.78
C MET A 1 11.03 11.18 -8.71
N SER A 2 12.16 11.76 -8.28
CA SER A 2 12.34 13.22 -8.23
C SER A 2 12.35 13.81 -9.65
N ALA A 3 12.05 15.10 -9.80
CA ALA A 3 12.16 15.80 -11.08
C ALA A 3 13.57 15.67 -11.66
N ARG A 4 14.61 15.91 -10.83
CA ARG A 4 16.01 15.72 -11.21
C ARG A 4 16.31 14.32 -11.77
N MET A 5 15.78 13.28 -11.13
CA MET A 5 16.02 11.90 -11.54
C MET A 5 15.48 11.63 -12.95
N TRP A 6 14.27 12.11 -13.24
CA TRP A 6 13.68 12.02 -14.58
C TRP A 6 14.40 12.92 -15.58
N ASP A 7 14.45 14.23 -15.30
CA ASP A 7 14.89 15.28 -16.23
C ASP A 7 16.38 15.21 -16.57
N ARG A 8 17.18 14.51 -15.76
CA ARG A 8 18.62 14.34 -16.01
C ARG A 8 19.00 12.89 -16.13
N VAL A 9 18.90 12.11 -15.07
CA VAL A 9 19.56 10.81 -15.01
C VAL A 9 18.90 9.81 -15.94
N VAL A 10 17.57 9.68 -15.90
CA VAL A 10 16.85 8.76 -16.79
C VAL A 10 16.99 9.19 -18.25
N LEU A 11 16.87 10.49 -18.57
CA LEU A 11 17.03 10.97 -19.94
C LEU A 11 18.45 10.80 -20.48
N GLN A 12 19.49 11.01 -19.66
CA GLN A 12 20.87 10.73 -20.07
C GLN A 12 21.07 9.24 -20.32
N LEU A 13 20.60 8.38 -19.41
CA LEU A 13 20.71 6.93 -19.54
C LEU A 13 19.89 6.37 -20.69
N TYR A 14 18.75 6.98 -21.02
CA TYR A 14 17.93 6.63 -22.19
C TYR A 14 18.74 6.64 -23.49
N HIS A 15 19.71 7.55 -23.62
CA HIS A 15 20.54 7.66 -24.83
C HIS A 15 21.71 6.68 -24.87
N VAL A 16 22.20 6.19 -23.72
CA VAL A 16 23.46 5.44 -23.63
C VAL A 16 23.30 4.00 -23.15
N GLU A 17 22.20 3.66 -22.47
CA GLU A 17 21.97 2.33 -21.90
C GLU A 17 20.72 1.68 -22.54
N PRO A 18 20.89 0.65 -23.40
CA PRO A 18 19.79 -0.03 -24.08
C PRO A 18 18.69 -0.55 -23.14
N ALA A 19 19.05 -1.06 -21.95
CA ALA A 19 18.07 -1.52 -20.97
C ALA A 19 17.14 -0.40 -20.51
N VAL A 20 17.71 0.77 -20.20
CA VAL A 20 16.96 1.95 -19.77
C VAL A 20 16.12 2.50 -20.92
N LYS A 21 16.68 2.56 -22.13
CA LYS A 21 15.94 2.99 -23.33
C LYS A 21 14.65 2.20 -23.52
N HIS A 22 14.75 0.88 -23.52
CA HIS A 22 13.62 0.01 -23.74
C HIS A 22 12.61 0.04 -22.58
N ALA A 23 13.08 0.17 -21.33
CA ALA A 23 12.18 0.35 -20.19
C ALA A 23 11.40 1.67 -20.28
N VAL A 24 12.04 2.79 -20.63
CA VAL A 24 11.35 4.08 -20.83
C VAL A 24 10.31 4.00 -21.95
N LEU A 25 10.64 3.36 -23.07
CA LEU A 25 9.68 3.18 -24.18
C LEU A 25 8.47 2.34 -23.75
N ALA A 26 8.68 1.26 -23.00
CA ALA A 26 7.59 0.45 -22.46
C ALA A 26 6.71 1.24 -21.48
N LEU A 27 7.32 2.05 -20.62
CA LEU A 27 6.61 2.88 -19.65
C LEU A 27 5.77 3.97 -20.32
N ILE A 28 6.32 4.67 -21.32
CA ILE A 28 5.59 5.69 -22.08
C ILE A 28 4.40 5.06 -22.81
N SER A 29 4.61 3.93 -23.48
CA SER A 29 3.50 3.24 -24.15
C SER A 29 2.45 2.72 -23.18
N THR A 30 2.84 2.32 -21.96
CA THR A 30 1.89 2.00 -20.88
C THR A 30 1.03 3.20 -20.50
N HIS A 31 1.62 4.40 -20.44
CA HIS A 31 0.86 5.63 -20.20
C HIS A 31 -0.12 5.93 -21.34
N GLN A 32 0.33 5.80 -22.59
CA GLN A 32 -0.49 6.05 -23.79
C GLN A 32 -1.69 5.10 -23.89
N ILE A 33 -1.61 3.89 -23.33
CA ILE A 33 -2.77 2.98 -23.27
C ILE A 33 -3.87 3.57 -22.40
N ARG A 34 -3.54 4.18 -21.26
CA ARG A 34 -4.55 4.81 -20.37
C ARG A 34 -5.20 6.01 -21.05
N GLU A 35 -4.43 6.81 -21.78
CA GLU A 35 -4.96 7.93 -22.57
C GLU A 35 -5.90 7.41 -23.67
N ALA A 36 -5.48 6.41 -24.43
CA ALA A 36 -6.30 5.79 -25.48
C ALA A 36 -7.59 5.15 -24.91
N CYS A 37 -7.53 4.49 -23.75
CA CYS A 37 -8.71 3.96 -23.06
C CYS A 37 -9.68 5.07 -22.64
N THR A 38 -9.16 6.22 -22.17
CA THR A 38 -9.97 7.39 -21.82
C THR A 38 -10.71 7.95 -23.04
N GLU A 39 -10.07 7.90 -24.21
CA GLU A 39 -10.65 8.26 -25.50
C GLU A 39 -11.51 7.15 -26.13
N SER A 40 -11.69 6.02 -25.45
CA SER A 40 -12.39 4.83 -25.95
C SER A 40 -11.82 4.26 -27.26
N ASN A 41 -10.52 4.48 -27.53
CA ASN A 41 -9.82 4.01 -28.72
C ASN A 41 -9.13 2.66 -28.46
N ILE A 42 -9.91 1.59 -28.56
CA ILE A 42 -9.45 0.22 -28.25
C ILE A 42 -8.32 -0.24 -29.18
N GLU A 43 -8.39 0.08 -30.48
CA GLU A 43 -7.37 -0.34 -31.45
C GLU A 43 -6.01 0.31 -31.14
N LEU A 44 -6.00 1.60 -30.82
CA LEU A 44 -4.80 2.31 -30.43
C LEU A 44 -4.23 1.78 -29.10
N ALA A 45 -5.10 1.50 -28.12
CA ALA A 45 -4.72 0.88 -26.85
C ALA A 45 -4.04 -0.48 -27.08
N LEU A 46 -4.58 -1.34 -27.94
CA LEU A 46 -3.99 -2.64 -28.27
C LEU A 46 -2.64 -2.50 -28.99
N SER A 47 -2.52 -1.54 -29.92
CA SER A 47 -1.25 -1.25 -30.60
C SER A 47 -0.17 -0.77 -29.62
N HIS A 48 -0.52 0.12 -28.70
CA HIS A 48 0.39 0.55 -27.64
C HIS A 48 0.76 -0.59 -26.68
N GLN A 49 -0.17 -1.51 -26.38
CA GLN A 49 0.09 -2.72 -25.59
C GLN A 49 1.13 -3.60 -26.26
N ASP A 50 0.96 -3.93 -27.54
CA ASP A 50 1.89 -4.76 -28.30
C ASP A 50 3.30 -4.14 -28.34
N TYR A 51 3.37 -2.82 -28.53
CA TYR A 51 4.64 -2.10 -28.50
C TYR A 51 5.26 -2.11 -27.10
N ALA A 52 4.47 -1.85 -26.04
CA ALA A 52 4.95 -1.89 -24.66
C ALA A 52 5.52 -3.27 -24.30
N ASP A 53 4.80 -4.35 -24.63
CA ASP A 53 5.24 -5.73 -24.42
C ASP A 53 6.51 -6.09 -25.21
N MET A 54 6.64 -5.57 -26.44
CA MET A 54 7.86 -5.74 -27.24
C MET A 54 9.05 -5.03 -26.60
N GLN A 55 8.89 -3.76 -26.21
CA GLN A 55 9.96 -2.96 -25.62
C GLN A 55 10.37 -3.52 -24.25
N TYR A 56 9.41 -3.90 -23.42
CA TYR A 56 9.65 -4.54 -22.13
C TYR A 56 10.50 -5.80 -22.28
N ARG A 57 10.14 -6.71 -23.21
CA ARG A 57 10.92 -7.94 -23.47
C ARG A 57 12.33 -7.66 -23.97
N ARG A 58 12.51 -6.65 -24.82
CA ARG A 58 13.86 -6.22 -25.27
C ARG A 58 14.66 -5.69 -24.09
N GLY A 59 14.08 -4.77 -23.31
CA GLY A 59 14.74 -4.18 -22.15
C GLY A 59 15.14 -5.20 -21.11
N LEU A 60 14.32 -6.21 -20.83
CA LEU A 60 14.68 -7.31 -19.93
C LEU A 60 15.90 -8.10 -20.44
N ARG A 61 15.99 -8.35 -21.75
CA ARG A 61 17.16 -9.03 -22.34
C ARG A 61 18.41 -8.16 -22.18
N GLU A 62 18.33 -6.89 -22.54
CA GLU A 62 19.46 -5.94 -22.38
C GLU A 62 19.88 -5.82 -20.90
N LEU A 63 18.94 -5.78 -19.96
CA LEU A 63 19.21 -5.73 -18.53
C LEU A 63 19.95 -6.98 -18.06
N ARG A 64 19.54 -8.17 -18.51
CA ARG A 64 20.22 -9.43 -18.18
C ARG A 64 21.65 -9.43 -18.72
N GLU A 65 21.85 -8.95 -19.94
CA GLU A 65 23.18 -8.82 -20.54
C GLU A 65 24.04 -7.80 -19.79
N LEU A 66 23.46 -6.66 -19.37
CA LEU A 66 24.13 -5.67 -18.53
C LEU A 66 24.58 -6.30 -17.21
N ILE A 67 23.69 -6.99 -16.51
CA ILE A 67 24.02 -7.67 -15.24
C ILE A 67 25.13 -8.71 -15.45
N ALA A 68 25.05 -9.51 -16.52
CA ALA A 68 26.04 -10.56 -16.80
C ALA A 68 27.46 -10.03 -17.05
N ARG A 69 27.59 -8.84 -17.64
CA ARG A 69 28.89 -8.20 -17.94
C ARG A 69 29.33 -7.16 -16.91
N SER A 70 28.47 -6.84 -15.94
CA SER A 70 28.63 -5.66 -15.08
C SER A 70 29.83 -5.72 -14.14
N ASP A 71 30.35 -4.53 -13.83
CA ASP A 71 31.25 -4.28 -12.71
C ASP A 71 30.67 -3.20 -11.76
N ASN A 72 31.46 -2.72 -10.79
CA ASN A 72 31.02 -1.71 -9.83
C ASN A 72 30.60 -0.36 -10.46
N THR A 73 30.99 -0.08 -11.72
CA THR A 73 30.68 1.17 -12.43
C THR A 73 29.28 1.17 -13.07
N ASP A 74 28.65 0.00 -13.20
CA ASP A 74 27.33 -0.18 -13.81
C ASP A 74 26.17 -0.18 -12.80
N VAL A 75 26.47 -0.10 -11.51
CA VAL A 75 25.48 -0.14 -10.43
C VAL A 75 24.38 0.90 -10.61
N GLU A 76 24.73 2.13 -11.00
CA GLU A 76 23.74 3.19 -11.26
C GLU A 76 22.79 2.82 -12.41
N ARG A 77 23.33 2.27 -13.51
CA ARG A 77 22.54 1.85 -14.68
C ARG A 77 21.57 0.73 -14.33
N ILE A 78 22.05 -0.27 -13.59
CA ILE A 78 21.24 -1.41 -13.15
C ILE A 78 20.13 -0.96 -12.19
N LEU A 79 20.44 -0.05 -11.25
CA LEU A 79 19.45 0.46 -10.30
C LEU A 79 18.37 1.30 -10.98
N VAL A 80 18.72 2.11 -11.98
CA VAL A 80 17.74 2.86 -12.77
C VAL A 80 16.87 1.91 -13.60
N ALA A 81 17.47 0.93 -14.28
CA ALA A 81 16.72 -0.04 -15.07
C ALA A 81 15.77 -0.87 -14.18
N THR A 82 16.26 -1.43 -13.08
CA THR A 82 15.43 -2.21 -12.13
C THR A 82 14.31 -1.37 -11.54
N THR A 83 14.57 -0.11 -11.19
CA THR A 83 13.53 0.85 -10.81
C THR A 83 12.44 0.94 -11.89
N LEU A 84 12.81 1.25 -13.14
CA LEU A 84 11.85 1.40 -14.24
C LEU A 84 11.06 0.10 -14.51
N PHE A 85 11.66 -1.07 -14.32
CA PHE A 85 10.92 -2.33 -14.42
C PHE A 85 9.95 -2.52 -13.25
N THR A 86 10.37 -2.27 -12.00
CA THR A 86 9.44 -2.26 -10.84
C THR A 86 8.27 -1.30 -11.09
N CYS A 87 8.54 -0.15 -11.69
CA CYS A 87 7.55 0.84 -12.07
C CYS A 87 6.51 0.31 -13.06
N ILE A 88 6.97 -0.32 -14.15
CA ILE A 88 6.11 -0.90 -15.17
C ILE A 88 5.28 -2.06 -14.60
N GLU A 89 5.90 -2.92 -13.79
CA GLU A 89 5.20 -4.06 -13.20
C GLU A 89 4.12 -3.63 -12.20
N ASN A 90 4.37 -2.56 -11.43
CA ASN A 90 3.35 -1.95 -10.60
C ASN A 90 2.19 -1.44 -11.45
N LEU A 91 2.46 -0.71 -12.53
CA LEU A 91 1.45 -0.21 -13.47
C LEU A 91 0.59 -1.33 -14.07
N TRP A 92 1.20 -2.49 -14.34
CA TRP A 92 0.51 -3.66 -14.87
C TRP A 92 -0.13 -4.55 -13.80
N GLY A 93 -0.02 -4.20 -12.52
CA GLY A 93 -0.54 -4.99 -11.41
C GLY A 93 0.21 -6.32 -11.16
N ASN A 94 1.41 -6.49 -11.72
CA ASN A 94 2.23 -7.69 -11.55
C ASN A 94 3.08 -7.58 -10.27
N TYR A 95 2.42 -7.69 -9.11
CA TYR A 95 3.05 -7.50 -7.81
C TYR A 95 4.27 -8.40 -7.55
N GLU A 96 4.19 -9.68 -7.94
CA GLU A 96 5.29 -10.65 -7.82
C GLU A 96 6.54 -10.19 -8.61
N ALA A 97 6.35 -9.80 -9.87
CA ALA A 97 7.45 -9.36 -10.73
C ALA A 97 8.05 -8.03 -10.26
N SER A 98 7.19 -7.10 -9.83
CA SER A 98 7.61 -5.84 -9.20
C SER A 98 8.50 -6.08 -7.98
N ARG A 99 8.08 -7.00 -7.10
CA ARG A 99 8.84 -7.41 -5.91
C ARG A 99 10.20 -7.98 -6.28
N ILE A 100 10.28 -8.88 -7.27
CA ILE A 100 11.55 -9.46 -7.75
C ILE A 100 12.52 -8.37 -8.20
N HIS A 101 12.06 -7.38 -8.98
CA HIS A 101 12.91 -6.27 -9.42
C HIS A 101 13.36 -5.37 -8.25
N ALA A 102 12.46 -5.10 -7.31
CA ALA A 102 12.78 -4.31 -6.12
C ALA A 102 13.79 -5.02 -5.20
N ASP A 103 13.61 -6.32 -4.97
CA ASP A 103 14.53 -7.18 -4.19
C ASP A 103 15.93 -7.21 -4.82
N ALA A 104 16.01 -7.36 -6.14
CA ALA A 104 17.28 -7.34 -6.85
C ALA A 104 18.01 -5.98 -6.67
N GLY A 105 17.27 -4.86 -6.83
CA GLY A 105 17.82 -3.52 -6.62
C GLY A 105 18.31 -3.29 -5.18
N ARG A 106 17.52 -3.72 -4.19
CA ARG A 106 17.90 -3.66 -2.77
C ARG A 106 19.15 -4.46 -2.45
N LYS A 107 19.26 -5.68 -2.98
CA LYS A 107 20.43 -6.53 -2.76
C LYS A 107 21.71 -5.84 -3.23
N ILE A 108 21.69 -5.26 -4.43
CA ILE A 108 22.82 -4.49 -4.99
C ILE A 108 23.20 -3.30 -4.09
N LEU A 109 22.19 -2.56 -3.60
CA LEU A 109 22.42 -1.44 -2.67
C LEU A 109 23.04 -1.90 -1.34
N SER A 110 22.57 -3.02 -0.79
CA SER A 110 23.08 -3.56 0.47
C SER A 110 24.54 -4.02 0.38
N GLU A 111 24.90 -4.70 -0.70
CA GLU A 111 26.26 -5.18 -0.94
C GLU A 111 27.24 -4.03 -1.13
N ARG A 112 26.79 -2.93 -1.74
CA ARG A 112 27.58 -1.70 -1.89
C ARG A 112 27.77 -0.98 -0.56
N ASN A 113 26.71 -0.79 0.22
CA ASN A 113 26.78 -0.11 1.52
C ASN A 113 27.70 -0.84 2.51
N ARG A 114 27.83 -2.17 2.40
CA ARG A 114 28.78 -2.97 3.19
C ARG A 114 30.25 -2.79 2.77
N ARG A 115 30.50 -2.34 1.53
CA ARG A 115 31.85 -2.19 0.94
C ARG A 115 32.39 -0.76 1.01
N ASP A 116 31.52 0.26 1.03
CA ASP A 116 31.91 1.68 1.02
C ASP A 116 32.02 2.28 2.44
N ASP A 117 33.20 2.78 2.78
CA ASP A 117 33.49 3.51 4.02
C ASP A 117 32.92 4.94 3.94
N ARG A 118 31.61 5.10 4.21
CA ARG A 118 30.84 6.33 4.53
C ARG A 118 31.01 7.63 3.70
N ARG A 119 31.94 7.73 2.73
CA ARG A 119 32.38 9.03 2.16
C ARG A 119 32.14 9.22 0.65
N SER A 120 31.61 8.23 -0.08
CA SER A 120 31.40 8.35 -1.53
C SER A 120 30.01 7.93 -2.00
N HIS A 121 28.97 8.51 -1.40
CA HIS A 121 27.63 8.38 -1.98
C HIS A 121 27.44 9.43 -3.07
N ARG A 122 27.50 9.03 -4.35
CA ARG A 122 26.94 9.82 -5.46
C ARG A 122 25.49 10.18 -5.09
N GLY A 123 25.11 11.45 -5.22
CA GLY A 123 23.77 11.92 -4.84
C GLY A 123 22.64 11.13 -5.52
N GLU A 124 22.87 10.67 -6.74
CA GLU A 124 21.94 9.88 -7.55
C GLU A 124 21.62 8.51 -6.90
N ILE A 125 22.61 7.84 -6.31
CA ILE A 125 22.41 6.54 -5.65
C ILE A 125 21.60 6.72 -4.36
N ARG A 126 21.84 7.80 -3.61
CA ARG A 126 21.03 8.14 -2.43
C ARG A 126 19.58 8.41 -2.81
N GLU A 127 19.33 9.10 -3.94
CA GLU A 127 17.97 9.32 -4.45
C GLU A 127 17.28 8.01 -4.84
N LEU A 128 17.99 7.08 -5.49
CA LEU A 128 17.48 5.75 -5.82
C LEU A 128 17.20 4.91 -4.58
N GLN A 129 18.07 4.94 -3.57
CA GLN A 129 17.81 4.32 -2.27
C GLN A 129 16.51 4.85 -1.66
N GLN A 130 16.32 6.17 -1.63
CA GLN A 130 15.10 6.80 -1.13
C GLN A 130 13.85 6.49 -1.96
N LEU A 131 14.00 6.22 -3.26
CA LEU A 131 12.90 5.73 -4.09
C LEU A 131 12.50 4.30 -3.72
N PHE A 132 13.44 3.36 -3.63
CA PHE A 132 13.15 2.01 -3.15
C PHE A 132 12.49 2.06 -1.78
N ARG A 133 12.96 2.95 -0.89
CA ARG A 133 12.36 3.07 0.44
C ARG A 133 10.89 3.45 0.42
N ARG A 134 10.45 4.30 -0.50
CA ARG A 134 9.04 4.67 -0.68
C ARG A 134 8.22 3.56 -1.33
N LEU A 135 8.80 2.86 -2.29
CA LEU A 135 8.16 1.69 -2.90
C LEU A 135 7.92 0.59 -1.85
N ASP A 136 8.86 0.40 -0.92
CA ASP A 136 8.70 -0.52 0.20
C ASP A 136 7.55 -0.10 1.12
N VAL A 137 7.44 1.18 1.46
CA VAL A 137 6.33 1.67 2.29
C VAL A 137 4.98 1.33 1.65
N ALA A 138 4.83 1.59 0.34
CA ALA A 138 3.61 1.25 -0.39
C ALA A 138 3.38 -0.27 -0.46
N ALA A 139 4.41 -1.06 -0.76
CA ALA A 139 4.29 -2.51 -0.88
C ALA A 139 3.99 -3.20 0.46
N ASP A 140 4.64 -2.77 1.54
CA ASP A 140 4.40 -3.28 2.88
C ASP A 140 2.99 -2.97 3.38
N SER A 141 2.47 -1.78 3.08
CA SER A 141 1.08 -1.43 3.46
C SER A 141 0.02 -2.29 2.76
N LEU A 142 0.38 -2.99 1.68
CA LEU A 142 -0.47 -3.93 0.96
C LEU A 142 -0.22 -5.40 1.39
N SER A 143 0.79 -5.64 2.23
CA SER A 143 1.15 -6.99 2.66
C SER A 143 0.10 -7.59 3.59
N ASP A 144 -0.15 -8.89 3.41
CA ASP A 144 -1.11 -9.64 4.21
C ASP A 144 -0.49 -10.95 4.77
N SER A 145 -1.29 -11.74 5.46
CA SER A 145 -0.83 -12.99 6.07
C SER A 145 -0.35 -14.05 5.07
N ASN A 146 -0.77 -13.95 3.80
CA ASN A 146 -0.39 -14.87 2.72
C ASN A 146 0.76 -14.33 1.86
N THR A 147 0.97 -13.02 1.86
CA THR A 147 1.90 -12.29 0.99
C THR A 147 2.73 -11.29 1.78
N GLN A 148 3.31 -11.75 2.90
CA GLN A 148 4.15 -10.91 3.75
C GLN A 148 5.27 -10.28 2.93
N TYR A 149 5.33 -8.95 2.93
CA TYR A 149 6.41 -8.23 2.28
C TYR A 149 7.66 -8.37 3.14
N PRO A 150 8.76 -8.93 2.64
CA PRO A 150 10.00 -8.98 3.40
C PRO A 150 10.56 -7.56 3.46
N ILE A 151 10.21 -6.79 4.49
CA ILE A 151 10.99 -5.63 4.88
C ILE A 151 12.41 -6.18 5.13
N GLY A 152 13.36 -5.84 4.25
CA GLY A 152 14.66 -6.51 4.21
C GLY A 152 15.46 -6.44 5.52
N ASP A 153 16.58 -7.17 5.53
CA ASP A 153 17.53 -7.34 6.65
C ASP A 153 17.79 -6.03 7.46
N GLU A 154 17.59 -6.09 8.77
CA GLU A 154 17.52 -4.97 9.74
C GLU A 154 18.69 -3.98 9.62
N GLY A 155 19.87 -4.47 9.20
CA GLY A 155 21.08 -3.66 9.03
C GLY A 155 21.01 -2.57 7.95
N VAL A 156 20.03 -2.61 7.04
CA VAL A 156 19.83 -1.58 6.00
C VAL A 156 18.62 -0.68 6.30
N TYR A 157 17.72 -1.12 7.18
CA TYR A 157 16.37 -0.55 7.31
C TYR A 157 16.00 -0.07 8.72
N CYS A 158 16.80 -0.43 9.74
CA CYS A 158 16.68 0.06 11.10
C CYS A 158 18.02 0.60 11.62
N ALA A 159 18.73 1.42 10.84
CA ALA A 159 19.58 2.42 11.47
C ALA A 159 18.67 3.61 11.72
N TYR A 160 18.11 3.68 12.93
CA TYR A 160 17.56 4.89 13.55
C TYR A 160 18.08 6.11 12.79
N PRO A 161 17.30 6.73 11.89
CA PRO A 161 17.82 7.86 11.14
C PRO A 161 18.22 8.87 12.21
N GLU A 162 19.51 9.08 12.44
CA GLU A 162 19.93 10.19 13.27
C GLU A 162 19.30 11.39 12.58
N LEU A 163 18.38 12.09 13.27
CA LEU A 163 17.94 13.40 12.82
C LEU A 163 19.15 14.30 13.05
N SER A 164 20.16 14.14 12.19
CA SER A 164 21.54 14.64 12.31
C SER A 164 21.61 16.16 12.16
N TYR A 165 20.48 16.83 11.96
CA TYR A 165 20.38 18.26 11.74
C TYR A 165 19.32 18.85 12.65
N ASP A 166 19.65 19.91 13.39
CA ASP A 166 18.71 20.62 14.27
C ASP A 166 17.45 21.13 13.52
N CYS A 167 17.54 21.30 12.19
CA CYS A 167 16.43 21.59 11.28
C CYS A 167 16.60 20.89 9.91
N PHE A 168 15.51 20.71 9.15
CA PHE A 168 15.60 20.23 7.77
C PHE A 168 16.01 21.37 6.83
N ASN A 169 16.93 21.13 5.89
CA ASN A 169 17.35 22.14 4.92
C ASN A 169 16.40 22.25 3.72
N THR A 170 15.72 21.14 3.39
CA THR A 170 14.83 21.02 2.23
C THR A 170 13.62 20.14 2.56
N ILE A 171 12.53 20.32 1.82
CA ILE A 171 11.36 19.44 1.94
C ILE A 171 11.69 17.98 1.58
N GLU A 172 12.68 17.77 0.71
CA GLU A 172 13.19 16.44 0.37
C GLU A 172 13.89 15.77 1.56
N ASP A 173 14.63 16.52 2.38
CA ASP A 173 15.24 16.01 3.62
C ASP A 173 14.17 15.61 4.62
N ALA A 174 13.14 16.45 4.80
CA ALA A 174 12.00 16.14 5.65
C ALA A 174 11.26 14.87 5.18
N ARG A 175 11.03 14.74 3.86
CA ARG A 175 10.42 13.53 3.28
C ARG A 175 11.27 12.29 3.53
N ALA A 176 12.57 12.35 3.26
CA ALA A 176 13.46 11.21 3.46
C ALA A 176 13.45 10.74 4.93
N ALA A 177 13.50 11.68 5.88
CA ALA A 177 13.42 11.38 7.30
C ALA A 177 12.06 10.77 7.70
N LEU A 178 10.95 11.28 7.16
CA LEU A 178 9.63 10.73 7.45
C LEU A 178 9.47 9.31 6.89
N VAL A 179 9.94 9.06 5.68
CA VAL A 179 9.91 7.72 5.06
C VAL A 179 10.64 6.71 5.94
N ASP A 180 11.80 7.08 6.49
CA ASP A 180 12.52 6.20 7.41
C ASP A 180 11.75 5.94 8.71
N LEU A 181 11.04 6.95 9.25
CA LEU A 181 10.17 6.78 10.42
C LEU A 181 8.95 5.88 10.12
N ILE A 182 8.30 6.05 8.96
CA ILE A 182 7.15 5.22 8.55
C ILE A 182 7.56 3.76 8.48
N ARG A 183 8.71 3.48 7.86
CA ARG A 183 9.25 2.11 7.80
C ARG A 183 9.51 1.53 9.18
N GLY A 184 10.03 2.32 10.12
CA GLY A 184 10.17 1.90 11.52
C GLY A 184 8.82 1.55 12.16
N CYS A 185 7.78 2.35 11.90
CA CYS A 185 6.43 2.09 12.37
C CYS A 185 5.85 0.78 11.78
N GLN A 186 6.08 0.54 10.49
CA GLN A 186 5.67 -0.66 9.76
C GLN A 186 6.41 -1.92 10.23
N PHE A 187 7.70 -1.81 10.52
CA PHE A 187 8.48 -2.91 11.07
C PHE A 187 7.91 -3.38 12.42
N ILE A 188 7.62 -2.45 13.34
CA ILE A 188 6.98 -2.79 14.62
C ILE A 188 5.58 -3.39 14.42
N ALA A 189 4.88 -3.01 13.35
CA ALA A 189 3.56 -3.55 13.02
C ALA A 189 3.60 -5.01 12.56
N SER A 190 4.63 -5.37 11.79
CA SER A 190 4.74 -6.65 11.08
C SER A 190 5.53 -7.72 11.80
N ASP A 191 6.33 -7.36 12.80
CA ASP A 191 7.20 -8.28 13.52
C ASP A 191 6.42 -9.30 14.38
N PRO A 192 6.64 -10.61 14.22
CA PRO A 192 5.92 -11.66 14.95
C PRO A 192 6.24 -11.74 16.46
N VAL A 193 7.43 -11.35 16.89
CA VAL A 193 7.84 -11.25 18.32
C VAL A 193 7.06 -10.12 18.98
N PHE A 194 6.89 -8.99 18.28
CA PHE A 194 6.00 -7.90 18.66
C PHE A 194 4.52 -8.24 18.40
N ALA A 195 4.20 -9.21 17.53
CA ALA A 195 2.86 -9.76 17.28
C ALA A 195 2.41 -10.79 18.33
N ALA A 196 3.32 -11.38 19.10
CA ALA A 196 3.00 -12.35 20.15
C ALA A 196 2.92 -11.76 21.57
N SER A 197 3.60 -10.64 21.86
CA SER A 197 3.61 -10.04 23.22
C SER A 197 3.13 -8.59 23.24
N VAL A 198 2.41 -8.19 24.29
CA VAL A 198 2.22 -6.77 24.70
C VAL A 198 3.27 -6.47 25.78
N ASP A 199 4.51 -6.91 25.55
CA ASP A 199 5.57 -6.76 26.54
C ASP A 199 5.99 -5.27 26.65
N LYS A 200 6.59 -4.91 27.80
CA LYS A 200 7.13 -3.57 28.09
C LYS A 200 8.05 -3.06 26.98
N THR A 201 8.71 -3.96 26.24
CA THR A 201 9.59 -3.66 25.11
C THR A 201 8.82 -3.03 23.94
N GLN A 202 7.64 -3.55 23.57
CA GLN A 202 6.81 -2.96 22.50
C GLN A 202 6.32 -1.55 22.87
N SER A 203 5.95 -1.34 24.14
CA SER A 203 5.56 -0.01 24.62
C SER A 203 6.71 1.00 24.56
N LYS A 204 7.95 0.57 24.84
CA LYS A 204 9.15 1.43 24.73
C LYS A 204 9.45 1.82 23.29
N GLU A 205 9.45 0.87 22.36
CA GLU A 205 9.73 1.16 20.95
C GLU A 205 8.64 2.06 20.33
N ARG A 206 7.36 1.81 20.65
CA ARG A 206 6.26 2.70 20.24
C ARG A 206 6.41 4.11 20.81
N ALA A 207 6.73 4.25 22.09
CA ALA A 207 6.96 5.55 22.71
C ALA A 207 8.18 6.26 22.09
N HIS A 208 9.21 5.50 21.74
CA HIS A 208 10.37 6.03 21.03
C HIS A 208 10.00 6.59 19.66
N LEU A 209 9.24 5.84 18.86
CA LEU A 209 8.79 6.31 17.53
C LEU A 209 7.82 7.49 17.63
N LEU A 210 6.91 7.52 18.62
CA LEU A 210 6.03 8.67 18.84
C LEU A 210 6.83 9.94 19.12
N ARG A 211 7.79 9.88 20.04
CA ARG A 211 8.69 11.02 20.33
C ARG A 211 9.44 11.48 19.08
N ARG A 212 9.86 10.53 18.24
CA ARG A 212 10.57 10.81 16.99
C ARG A 212 9.67 11.45 15.92
N LEU A 213 8.39 11.06 15.85
CA LEU A 213 7.40 11.70 14.99
C LEU A 213 7.08 13.12 15.47
N GLU A 214 7.07 13.37 16.78
CA GLU A 214 6.92 14.72 17.36
C GLU A 214 8.13 15.60 17.08
N GLU A 215 9.35 15.07 17.23
CA GLU A 215 10.59 15.77 16.86
C GLU A 215 10.61 16.10 15.37
N TRP A 216 10.18 15.16 14.52
CA TRP A 216 10.07 15.40 13.08
C TRP A 216 9.08 16.53 12.76
N ASP A 217 7.90 16.53 13.39
CA ASP A 217 6.85 17.54 13.17
C ASP A 217 7.33 18.94 13.55
N SER A 218 7.96 19.07 14.72
CA SER A 218 8.52 20.34 15.18
C SER A 218 9.59 20.89 14.21
N ARG A 219 10.48 20.03 13.71
CA ARG A 219 11.51 20.42 12.72
C ARG A 219 10.89 20.74 11.37
N PHE A 220 9.85 20.02 10.97
CA PHE A 220 9.13 20.25 9.73
C PHE A 220 8.43 21.61 9.73
N GLU A 221 7.70 21.95 10.79
CA GLU A 221 7.04 23.26 10.91
C GLU A 221 8.05 24.41 11.01
N THR A 222 9.20 24.19 11.68
CA THR A 222 10.31 25.17 11.69
C THR A 222 10.85 25.43 10.28
N MET A 223 11.05 24.37 9.49
CA MET A 223 11.48 24.48 8.10
C MET A 223 10.43 25.21 7.25
N LEU A 224 9.14 24.89 7.39
CA LEU A 224 8.07 25.56 6.64
C LEU A 224 7.95 27.05 6.95
N ALA A 225 8.29 27.47 8.18
CA ALA A 225 8.33 28.88 8.55
C ALA A 225 9.52 29.63 7.91
N MET A 226 10.59 28.92 7.53
CA MET A 226 11.81 29.49 6.95
C MET A 226 11.84 29.41 5.41
N ASP A 227 11.24 28.38 4.82
CA ASP A 227 11.23 28.17 3.38
C ASP A 227 10.14 28.99 2.68
N SER A 228 10.51 29.68 1.61
CA SER A 228 9.63 30.64 0.93
C SER A 228 8.69 29.99 -0.09
N LYS A 229 8.98 28.77 -0.60
CA LYS A 229 8.18 28.13 -1.69
C LYS A 229 8.17 26.59 -1.70
N PRO A 230 7.76 25.90 -0.62
CA PRO A 230 7.59 24.44 -0.65
C PRO A 230 6.40 24.02 -1.53
N SER A 231 6.45 22.81 -2.11
CA SER A 231 5.35 22.24 -2.90
C SER A 231 4.13 21.93 -2.02
N PRO A 232 2.95 22.54 -2.25
CA PRO A 232 1.77 22.31 -1.42
C PRO A 232 1.34 20.83 -1.38
N ALA A 233 1.38 20.16 -2.53
CA ALA A 233 1.04 18.74 -2.64
C ALA A 233 1.96 17.86 -1.78
N LEU A 234 3.27 18.15 -1.76
CA LEU A 234 4.22 17.40 -0.95
C LEU A 234 4.02 17.67 0.55
N ILE A 235 3.74 18.91 0.95
CA ILE A 235 3.43 19.24 2.35
C ILE A 235 2.22 18.44 2.84
N LEU A 236 1.13 18.45 2.07
CA LEU A 236 -0.10 17.72 2.40
C LEU A 236 0.16 16.20 2.47
N THR A 237 0.95 15.66 1.55
CA THR A 237 1.36 14.25 1.55
C THR A 237 2.14 13.89 2.82
N LEU A 238 3.11 14.72 3.22
CA LEU A 238 3.90 14.46 4.42
C LEU A 238 3.04 14.52 5.69
N ARG A 239 2.14 15.51 5.79
CA ARG A 239 1.19 15.60 6.91
C ARG A 239 0.27 14.38 7.01
N LEU A 240 -0.24 13.89 5.87
CA LEU A 240 -1.05 12.67 5.82
C LEU A 240 -0.29 11.46 6.40
N TRP A 241 0.91 11.20 5.91
CA TRP A 241 1.68 10.03 6.33
C TRP A 241 2.20 10.15 7.77
N HIS A 242 2.52 11.36 8.22
CA HIS A 242 2.86 11.63 9.61
C HIS A 242 1.69 11.31 10.55
N LEU A 243 0.49 11.85 10.25
CA LEU A 243 -0.70 11.61 11.05
C LEU A 243 -1.11 10.14 11.08
N LEU A 244 -1.03 9.44 9.94
CA LEU A 244 -1.29 8.00 9.87
C LEU A 244 -0.33 7.24 10.80
N SER A 245 0.97 7.54 10.70
CA SER A 245 2.00 6.90 11.53
C SER A 245 1.80 7.20 13.02
N LYS A 246 1.43 8.45 13.35
CA LYS A 246 1.13 8.87 14.73
C LYS A 246 -0.08 8.13 15.27
N ALA A 247 -1.19 8.03 14.51
CA ALA A 247 -2.37 7.29 14.90
C ALA A 247 -2.04 5.81 15.15
N ALA A 248 -1.31 5.18 14.22
CA ALA A 248 -0.89 3.80 14.33
C ALA A 248 -0.03 3.53 15.57
N MET A 249 0.94 4.40 15.87
CA MET A 249 1.78 4.23 17.06
C MET A 249 1.06 4.58 18.36
N THR A 250 0.09 5.49 18.32
CA THR A 250 -0.75 5.86 19.49
C THR A 250 -1.68 4.72 19.88
N VAL A 251 -2.42 4.15 18.93
CA VAL A 251 -3.40 3.09 19.20
C VAL A 251 -2.70 1.73 19.32
N GLY A 252 -1.82 1.43 18.38
CA GLY A 252 -1.15 0.13 18.26
C GLY A 252 -2.03 -0.93 17.60
N TRP A 253 -1.37 -1.90 17.00
CA TRP A 253 -1.96 -2.85 16.05
C TRP A 253 -2.76 -4.00 16.68
N LYS A 254 -2.69 -4.19 18.00
CA LYS A 254 -3.36 -5.29 18.71
C LYS A 254 -4.40 -4.83 19.71
N GLY A 255 -5.47 -5.60 19.80
CA GLY A 255 -6.57 -5.41 20.74
C GLY A 255 -7.77 -4.77 20.04
N SER A 256 -8.83 -4.53 20.80
CA SER A 256 -10.13 -4.10 20.28
C SER A 256 -10.03 -2.97 19.25
N GLU A 257 -10.77 -3.11 18.15
CA GLU A 257 -10.90 -2.09 17.10
C GLU A 257 -11.57 -0.81 17.62
N LEU A 258 -12.26 -0.85 18.76
CA LEU A 258 -12.86 0.35 19.36
C LEU A 258 -11.82 1.37 19.84
N ARG A 259 -10.56 0.97 20.01
CA ARG A 259 -9.50 1.85 20.50
C ARG A 259 -9.16 2.96 19.49
N TRP A 260 -9.47 2.74 18.20
CA TRP A 260 -9.30 3.73 17.14
C TRP A 260 -10.19 4.97 17.33
N ASP A 261 -11.29 4.87 18.08
CA ASP A 261 -12.13 6.02 18.40
C ASP A 261 -11.38 7.11 19.18
N GLY A 262 -10.35 6.72 19.95
CA GLY A 262 -9.52 7.64 20.73
C GLY A 262 -8.65 8.57 19.88
N VAL A 263 -8.59 8.35 18.56
CA VAL A 263 -7.83 9.17 17.60
C VAL A 263 -8.70 9.66 16.43
N THR A 264 -10.01 9.82 16.67
CA THR A 264 -10.97 10.29 15.66
C THR A 264 -10.63 11.66 15.09
N ASP A 265 -10.08 12.54 15.92
CA ASP A 265 -9.56 13.87 15.54
C ASP A 265 -8.42 13.77 14.52
N ILE A 266 -7.54 12.76 14.66
CA ILE A 266 -6.48 12.50 13.68
C ILE A 266 -7.07 12.07 12.34
N PHE A 267 -8.10 11.21 12.34
CA PHE A 267 -8.78 10.79 11.11
C PHE A 267 -9.50 11.97 10.41
N GLU A 268 -10.14 12.86 11.17
CA GLU A 268 -10.75 14.07 10.63
C GLU A 268 -9.72 14.96 9.92
N ALA A 269 -8.54 15.15 10.54
CA ALA A 269 -7.44 15.89 9.94
C ALA A 269 -6.86 15.19 8.69
N LEU A 270 -6.70 13.85 8.74
CA LEU A 270 -6.27 13.04 7.59
C LEU A 270 -7.19 13.26 6.39
N VAL A 271 -8.50 13.12 6.58
CA VAL A 271 -9.47 13.31 5.49
C VAL A 271 -9.43 14.73 4.95
N SER A 272 -9.33 15.72 5.83
CA SER A 272 -9.25 17.14 5.44
C SER A 272 -8.00 17.44 4.61
N TYR A 273 -6.85 16.83 4.91
CA TYR A 273 -5.65 16.94 4.08
C TYR A 273 -5.79 16.15 2.77
N GLY A 274 -6.45 14.99 2.78
CA GLY A 274 -6.74 14.21 1.59
C GLY A 274 -7.61 14.97 0.58
N GLU A 275 -8.66 15.64 1.06
CA GLU A 275 -9.52 16.51 0.24
C GLU A 275 -8.74 17.68 -0.37
N GLN A 276 -7.89 18.35 0.42
CA GLN A 276 -7.02 19.42 -0.09
C GLN A 276 -6.01 18.91 -1.12
N LEU A 277 -5.40 17.76 -0.87
CA LEU A 277 -4.42 17.16 -1.77
C LEU A 277 -5.06 16.76 -3.10
N LEU A 278 -6.26 16.19 -3.07
CA LEU A 278 -7.05 15.89 -4.26
C LEU A 278 -7.25 17.16 -5.12
N LEU A 279 -7.65 18.27 -4.50
CA LEU A 279 -7.86 19.53 -5.21
C LEU A 279 -6.56 20.08 -5.81
N GLU A 280 -5.45 20.00 -5.08
CA GLU A 280 -4.14 20.45 -5.58
C GLU A 280 -3.65 19.59 -6.75
N LEU A 281 -3.81 18.27 -6.67
CA LEU A 281 -3.45 17.35 -7.74
C LEU A 281 -4.34 17.53 -8.97
N ALA A 282 -5.64 17.79 -8.80
CA ALA A 282 -6.55 18.06 -9.91
C ALA A 282 -6.18 19.33 -10.70
N ARG A 283 -5.45 20.28 -10.10
CA ARG A 283 -4.94 21.48 -10.79
C ARG A 283 -3.69 21.21 -11.63
N THR A 284 -2.92 20.20 -11.26
CA THR A 284 -1.54 20.00 -11.75
C THR A 284 -1.35 18.74 -12.56
N THR A 285 -2.28 17.77 -12.48
CA THR A 285 -2.14 16.46 -13.12
C THR A 285 -3.28 16.17 -14.10
N SER A 286 -2.97 15.41 -15.15
CA SER A 286 -3.97 14.85 -16.05
C SER A 286 -4.75 13.70 -15.39
N VAL A 287 -5.89 13.36 -15.98
CA VAL A 287 -6.73 12.22 -15.58
C VAL A 287 -5.91 10.92 -15.68
N GLY A 288 -5.98 10.06 -14.66
CA GLY A 288 -5.25 8.77 -14.66
C GLY A 288 -3.77 8.87 -14.29
N SER A 289 -3.39 9.77 -13.38
CA SER A 289 -1.99 9.97 -13.00
C SER A 289 -1.42 8.77 -12.22
N PHE A 290 -0.20 8.39 -12.59
CA PHE A 290 0.60 7.38 -11.89
C PHE A 290 1.73 8.09 -11.11
N SER A 291 1.95 7.69 -9.86
CA SER A 291 3.01 8.21 -8.98
C SER A 291 3.82 7.08 -8.34
N PHE A 292 5.15 7.24 -8.33
CA PHE A 292 6.06 6.40 -7.52
C PHE A 292 6.32 6.99 -6.13
N ASP A 293 5.68 8.10 -5.82
CA ASP A 293 5.71 8.70 -4.50
C ASP A 293 4.47 8.27 -3.71
N LEU A 294 4.60 8.35 -2.40
CA LEU A 294 3.48 8.19 -1.48
C LEU A 294 2.43 9.27 -1.76
N GLY A 295 1.16 8.95 -1.56
CA GLY A 295 0.08 9.93 -1.67
C GLY A 295 -1.04 9.63 -0.68
N TYR A 296 -2.29 9.79 -1.09
CA TYR A 296 -3.43 9.70 -0.16
C TYR A 296 -4.10 8.34 -0.11
N ILE A 297 -3.78 7.40 -1.01
CA ILE A 297 -4.57 6.17 -1.14
C ILE A 297 -4.49 5.36 0.16
N VAL A 298 -3.28 5.08 0.65
CA VAL A 298 -3.08 4.28 1.88
C VAL A 298 -3.67 4.97 3.13
N PRO A 299 -3.36 6.25 3.43
CA PRO A 299 -3.95 6.92 4.61
C PRO A 299 -5.47 6.97 4.61
N LEU A 300 -6.10 7.20 3.46
CA LEU A 300 -7.56 7.29 3.38
C LEU A 300 -8.22 5.92 3.37
N PHE A 301 -7.62 4.91 2.72
CA PHE A 301 -8.05 3.53 2.82
C PHE A 301 -8.05 3.08 4.29
N PHE A 302 -6.95 3.31 5.00
CA PHE A 302 -6.83 3.02 6.42
C PHE A 302 -7.87 3.77 7.27
N THR A 303 -8.17 5.02 6.93
CA THR A 303 -9.20 5.81 7.61
C THR A 303 -10.58 5.18 7.45
N VAL A 304 -10.94 4.69 6.25
CA VAL A 304 -12.21 3.99 6.04
C VAL A 304 -12.26 2.71 6.86
N GLU A 305 -11.16 1.95 6.96
CA GLU A 305 -11.16 0.70 7.74
C GLU A 305 -11.24 0.96 9.25
N ARG A 306 -10.43 1.87 9.79
CA ARG A 306 -10.21 2.02 11.24
C ARG A 306 -11.13 3.02 11.91
N CYS A 307 -11.56 4.07 11.23
CA CYS A 307 -12.51 5.02 11.81
C CYS A 307 -13.91 4.39 11.86
N ARG A 308 -14.67 4.66 12.94
CA ARG A 308 -16.08 4.29 13.07
C ARG A 308 -17.05 5.41 12.72
N ASP A 309 -16.57 6.66 12.67
CA ASP A 309 -17.45 7.79 12.39
C ASP A 309 -17.97 7.72 10.94
N PRO A 310 -19.30 7.61 10.73
CA PRO A 310 -19.85 7.39 9.40
C PRO A 310 -19.59 8.54 8.43
N ARG A 311 -19.43 9.78 8.92
CA ARG A 311 -19.18 10.96 8.10
C ARG A 311 -17.74 10.99 7.62
N ILE A 312 -16.80 10.74 8.53
CA ILE A 312 -15.36 10.70 8.20
C ILE A 312 -15.08 9.60 7.17
N ARG A 313 -15.63 8.39 7.39
CA ARG A 313 -15.47 7.26 6.45
C ARG A 313 -15.99 7.57 5.06
N ARG A 314 -17.21 8.13 4.97
CA ARG A 314 -17.82 8.48 3.67
C ARG A 314 -17.02 9.56 2.93
N ARG A 315 -16.48 10.56 3.64
CA ARG A 315 -15.60 11.57 3.04
C ARG A 315 -14.28 10.98 2.54
N ALA A 316 -13.62 10.14 3.34
CA ALA A 316 -12.41 9.42 2.92
C ALA A 316 -12.67 8.58 1.66
N LEU A 317 -13.76 7.83 1.64
CA LEU A 317 -14.19 7.03 0.50
C LEU A 317 -14.49 7.89 -0.74
N ALA A 318 -15.12 9.05 -0.56
CA ALA A 318 -15.40 9.97 -1.65
C ALA A 318 -14.12 10.48 -2.31
N VAL A 319 -13.07 10.79 -1.53
CA VAL A 319 -11.77 11.18 -2.07
C VAL A 319 -11.13 10.04 -2.87
N LEU A 320 -11.15 8.80 -2.35
CA LEU A 320 -10.63 7.64 -3.09
C LEU A 320 -11.36 7.41 -4.43
N LYS A 321 -12.67 7.69 -4.48
CA LYS A 321 -13.50 7.55 -5.69
C LYS A 321 -13.37 8.71 -6.67
N ALA A 322 -12.89 9.88 -6.24
CA ALA A 322 -12.97 11.10 -7.02
C ALA A 322 -12.07 11.10 -8.27
N GLN A 323 -10.91 10.44 -8.22
CA GLN A 323 -9.98 10.38 -9.33
C GLN A 323 -9.31 9.01 -9.42
N SER A 324 -9.27 8.43 -10.63
CA SER A 324 -8.43 7.26 -10.91
C SER A 324 -6.96 7.67 -10.79
N ARG A 325 -6.27 7.07 -9.82
CA ARG A 325 -4.89 7.35 -9.46
C ARG A 325 -4.22 6.06 -9.04
N GLN A 326 -2.93 5.96 -9.34
CA GLN A 326 -2.10 4.85 -8.90
C GLN A 326 -0.84 5.35 -8.18
N GLU A 327 -0.60 4.82 -6.98
CA GLU A 327 0.52 5.15 -6.09
C GLU A 327 1.34 3.88 -5.82
N GLY A 328 2.37 3.66 -6.65
CA GLY A 328 3.11 2.39 -6.66
C GLY A 328 2.17 1.23 -6.94
N VAL A 329 2.05 0.31 -5.97
CA VAL A 329 1.19 -0.88 -6.05
C VAL A 329 -0.30 -0.59 -5.80
N TRP A 330 -0.62 0.57 -5.21
CA TRP A 330 -1.98 0.93 -4.83
C TRP A 330 -2.72 1.63 -5.96
N GLU A 331 -3.92 1.17 -6.26
CA GLU A 331 -4.85 1.82 -7.18
C GLU A 331 -6.06 2.36 -6.41
N SER A 332 -6.44 3.62 -6.64
CA SER A 332 -7.50 4.29 -5.89
C SER A 332 -8.87 3.63 -6.10
N SER A 333 -9.15 3.18 -7.32
CA SER A 333 -10.40 2.50 -7.70
C SER A 333 -10.56 1.16 -6.96
N GLY A 334 -9.52 0.32 -6.98
CA GLY A 334 -9.47 -0.95 -6.26
C GLY A 334 -9.56 -0.76 -4.75
N ALA A 335 -8.77 0.18 -4.20
CA ALA A 335 -8.81 0.54 -2.79
C ALA A 335 -10.22 1.00 -2.36
N ALA A 336 -10.86 1.88 -3.12
CA ALA A 336 -12.20 2.37 -2.84
C ALA A 336 -13.24 1.24 -2.83
N ARG A 337 -13.15 0.27 -3.74
CA ARG A 337 -14.08 -0.86 -3.78
C ARG A 337 -13.95 -1.76 -2.54
N VAL A 338 -12.72 -2.05 -2.13
CA VAL A 338 -12.46 -2.84 -0.91
C VAL A 338 -12.92 -2.07 0.33
N ALA A 339 -12.56 -0.80 0.44
CA ALA A 339 -12.93 0.07 1.56
C ALA A 339 -14.45 0.28 1.67
N GLU A 340 -15.15 0.47 0.54
CA GLU A 340 -16.61 0.55 0.51
C GLU A 340 -17.24 -0.73 1.01
N LYS A 341 -16.78 -1.89 0.53
CA LYS A 341 -17.31 -3.18 0.99
C LYS A 341 -17.02 -3.42 2.47
N TRP A 342 -15.83 -3.06 2.96
CA TRP A 342 -15.49 -3.08 4.38
C TRP A 342 -16.50 -2.28 5.20
N MET A 343 -16.75 -1.02 4.81
CA MET A 343 -17.71 -0.16 5.49
C MET A 343 -19.13 -0.73 5.45
N LEU A 344 -19.59 -1.22 4.29
CA LEU A 344 -20.92 -1.82 4.15
C LEU A 344 -21.11 -3.05 5.05
N ILE A 345 -20.11 -3.92 5.17
CA ILE A 345 -20.17 -5.10 6.04
C ILE A 345 -20.36 -4.68 7.51
N GLU A 346 -19.60 -3.67 7.96
CA GLU A 346 -19.68 -3.20 9.34
C GLU A 346 -20.98 -2.45 9.66
N GLU A 347 -21.55 -1.75 8.68
CA GLU A 347 -22.81 -1.00 8.84
C GLU A 347 -24.06 -1.85 8.54
N SER A 348 -23.88 -3.11 8.16
CA SER A 348 -24.97 -3.96 7.66
C SER A 348 -26.05 -4.21 8.73
N GLY A 349 -27.30 -3.95 8.34
CA GLY A 349 -28.47 -4.09 9.22
C GLY A 349 -28.63 -2.98 10.27
N LEU A 350 -27.86 -1.90 10.18
CA LEU A 350 -27.89 -0.78 11.14
C LEU A 350 -28.32 0.54 10.47
N ASP A 351 -28.92 1.43 11.27
CA ASP A 351 -29.11 2.85 10.94
C ASP A 351 -27.98 3.67 11.58
N VAL A 352 -26.82 3.70 10.92
CA VAL A 352 -25.58 4.26 11.48
C VAL A 352 -25.57 5.79 11.38
N LYS A 353 -25.58 6.46 12.53
CA LYS A 353 -25.51 7.93 12.64
C LYS A 353 -24.24 8.40 13.34
N THR A 354 -23.68 7.55 14.19
CA THR A 354 -22.50 7.81 15.01
C THR A 354 -21.63 6.55 15.10
N ALA A 355 -20.38 6.72 15.54
CA ALA A 355 -19.45 5.60 15.76
C ALA A 355 -20.00 4.54 16.75
N ALA A 356 -20.84 4.96 17.72
CA ALA A 356 -21.39 4.08 18.74
C ALA A 356 -22.44 3.10 18.20
N ASP A 357 -23.04 3.41 17.04
CA ASP A 357 -24.06 2.56 16.43
C ASP A 357 -23.46 1.26 15.85
N ILE A 358 -22.16 1.27 15.53
CA ILE A 358 -21.42 0.09 15.06
C ILE A 358 -20.82 -0.65 16.28
N PRO A 359 -21.37 -1.80 16.69
CA PRO A 359 -20.90 -2.53 17.85
C PRO A 359 -19.56 -3.23 17.57
N TYR A 360 -18.78 -3.47 18.63
CA TYR A 360 -17.45 -4.07 18.52
C TYR A 360 -17.43 -5.38 17.72
N TRP A 361 -18.47 -6.21 17.85
CA TRP A 361 -18.53 -7.51 17.20
C TRP A 361 -18.77 -7.42 15.69
N GLN A 362 -19.26 -6.29 15.15
CA GLN A 362 -19.36 -6.08 13.70
C GLN A 362 -18.08 -5.55 13.08
N ARG A 363 -17.14 -5.04 13.89
CA ARG A 363 -15.87 -4.48 13.39
C ARG A 363 -14.98 -5.56 12.77
N LEU A 364 -14.46 -5.24 11.60
CA LEU A 364 -13.47 -6.04 10.86
C LEU A 364 -12.07 -5.72 11.38
N GLN A 365 -11.15 -6.69 11.30
CA GLN A 365 -9.77 -6.51 11.80
C GLN A 365 -8.74 -6.49 10.69
N TYR A 366 -8.89 -7.34 9.68
CA TYR A 366 -7.98 -7.41 8.55
C TYR A 366 -8.67 -7.94 7.30
N VAL A 367 -8.08 -7.60 6.15
CA VAL A 367 -8.46 -8.06 4.83
C VAL A 367 -7.28 -8.81 4.23
N ASP A 368 -7.53 -10.00 3.71
CA ASP A 368 -6.55 -10.74 2.89
C ASP A 368 -7.02 -10.76 1.43
N ALA A 369 -6.06 -10.85 0.51
CA ALA A 369 -6.33 -11.02 -0.92
C ALA A 369 -5.72 -12.33 -1.42
N ALA A 370 -6.55 -13.23 -1.93
CA ALA A 370 -6.10 -14.44 -2.61
C ALA A 370 -6.26 -14.25 -4.13
N LEU A 371 -5.14 -14.24 -4.85
CA LEU A 371 -5.13 -14.16 -6.31
C LEU A 371 -5.45 -15.54 -6.92
N GLU A 372 -6.52 -15.62 -7.70
CA GLU A 372 -6.88 -16.77 -8.54
C GLU A 372 -6.35 -16.52 -9.96
N THR A 373 -5.05 -16.76 -10.14
CA THR A 373 -4.32 -16.48 -11.39
C THR A 373 -4.85 -17.25 -12.60
N ASP A 374 -5.44 -18.43 -12.37
CA ASP A 374 -6.08 -19.27 -13.37
C ASP A 374 -7.38 -18.68 -13.92
N LYS A 375 -8.06 -17.82 -13.14
CA LYS A 375 -9.34 -17.22 -13.50
C LYS A 375 -9.28 -15.72 -13.75
N ALA A 376 -8.10 -15.10 -13.64
CA ALA A 376 -7.93 -13.65 -13.63
C ALA A 376 -8.86 -12.96 -12.62
N ARG A 377 -8.97 -13.52 -11.41
CA ARG A 377 -9.81 -13.01 -10.32
C ARG A 377 -8.97 -12.82 -9.06
N ALA A 378 -9.35 -11.85 -8.24
CA ALA A 378 -8.89 -11.73 -6.87
C ALA A 378 -10.06 -12.01 -5.93
N ARG A 379 -9.85 -12.88 -4.95
CA ARG A 379 -10.78 -13.16 -3.88
C ARG A 379 -10.37 -12.37 -2.65
N ILE A 380 -11.22 -11.43 -2.26
CA ILE A 380 -10.99 -10.60 -1.07
C ILE A 380 -11.68 -11.25 0.13
N ILE A 381 -10.94 -11.49 1.19
CA ILE A 381 -11.38 -12.18 2.40
C ILE A 381 -11.34 -11.18 3.55
N PHE A 382 -12.51 -10.79 4.05
CA PHE A 382 -12.63 -9.94 5.22
C PHE A 382 -12.72 -10.81 6.47
N LYS A 383 -11.86 -10.55 7.47
CA LYS A 383 -11.75 -11.37 8.67
C LYS A 383 -12.11 -10.61 9.95
N LEU A 384 -12.54 -11.41 10.91
CA LEU A 384 -13.26 -11.01 12.11
C LEU A 384 -12.66 -11.70 13.32
N GLU A 385 -12.57 -10.99 14.45
CA GLU A 385 -12.07 -11.56 15.70
C GLU A 385 -13.12 -12.52 16.28
N HIS A 386 -12.86 -13.83 16.23
CA HIS A 386 -13.80 -14.84 16.72
C HIS A 386 -13.77 -15.04 18.24
N HIS A 387 -12.62 -14.80 18.88
CA HIS A 387 -12.38 -15.16 20.29
C HIS A 387 -13.06 -14.24 21.31
N CYS A 388 -13.73 -13.17 20.85
CA CYS A 388 -14.39 -12.18 21.69
C CYS A 388 -15.93 -12.19 21.55
N ILE A 389 -16.50 -13.05 20.71
CA ILE A 389 -17.94 -12.98 20.34
C ILE A 389 -18.70 -14.12 21.03
N ALA A 390 -19.61 -13.78 21.95
CA ALA A 390 -20.50 -14.74 22.61
C ALA A 390 -21.72 -15.10 21.73
N GLY A 391 -22.29 -16.29 21.97
CA GLY A 391 -23.15 -17.03 21.03
C GLY A 391 -24.31 -16.29 20.33
N GLU A 392 -24.95 -15.30 20.95
CA GLU A 392 -26.06 -14.57 20.32
C GLU A 392 -25.59 -13.60 19.23
N ALA A 393 -24.45 -12.92 19.45
CA ALA A 393 -23.82 -12.07 18.45
C ALA A 393 -23.32 -12.89 17.24
N LEU A 394 -22.81 -14.11 17.47
CA LEU A 394 -22.47 -15.07 16.41
C LEU A 394 -23.69 -15.47 15.55
N ARG A 395 -24.85 -15.71 16.18
CA ARG A 395 -26.09 -16.09 15.48
C ARG A 395 -26.68 -14.96 14.65
N LEU A 396 -26.78 -13.74 15.21
CA LEU A 396 -27.23 -12.56 14.47
C LEU A 396 -26.32 -12.27 13.28
N ARG A 397 -25.02 -12.46 13.48
CA ARG A 397 -24.00 -12.26 12.45
C ARG A 397 -24.07 -13.28 11.31
N SER A 398 -24.20 -14.57 11.63
CA SER A 398 -24.31 -15.62 10.60
C SER A 398 -25.52 -15.36 9.69
N LYS A 399 -26.65 -14.93 10.26
CA LYS A 399 -27.84 -14.53 9.50
C LYS A 399 -27.57 -13.35 8.57
N LEU A 400 -26.86 -12.33 9.05
CA LEU A 400 -26.52 -11.13 8.29
C LEU A 400 -25.63 -11.46 7.07
N ILE A 401 -24.53 -12.20 7.29
CA ILE A 401 -23.58 -12.60 6.23
C ILE A 401 -24.28 -13.45 5.17
N ASN A 402 -25.12 -14.41 5.57
CA ASN A 402 -25.86 -15.24 4.63
C ASN A 402 -26.84 -14.41 3.80
N SER A 403 -27.53 -13.44 4.42
CA SER A 403 -28.46 -12.55 3.71
C SER A 403 -27.77 -11.64 2.68
N GLU A 404 -26.55 -11.15 2.96
CA GLU A 404 -25.77 -10.36 2.00
C GLU A 404 -25.27 -11.21 0.84
N ASN A 405 -24.73 -12.40 1.12
CA ASN A 405 -24.24 -13.32 0.10
C ASN A 405 -25.38 -13.76 -0.85
N GLU A 406 -26.60 -13.93 -0.34
CA GLU A 406 -27.79 -14.24 -1.16
C GLU A 406 -28.21 -13.06 -2.05
N ARG A 407 -28.17 -11.83 -1.53
CA ARG A 407 -28.43 -10.61 -2.34
C ARG A 407 -27.42 -10.44 -3.47
N GLU A 408 -26.14 -10.71 -3.22
CA GLU A 408 -25.09 -10.62 -4.24
C GLU A 408 -25.24 -11.70 -5.33
N ARG A 409 -25.62 -12.93 -4.95
CA ARG A 409 -25.90 -14.01 -5.92
C ARG A 409 -27.08 -13.67 -6.83
N GLY A 410 -28.13 -13.03 -6.29
CA GLY A 410 -29.29 -12.59 -7.08
C GLY A 410 -28.98 -11.47 -8.08
N CYS A 411 -27.93 -10.66 -7.86
CA CYS A 411 -27.52 -9.58 -8.76
C CYS A 411 -26.57 -10.04 -9.89
N SER A 412 -26.07 -11.27 -9.86
CA SER A 412 -25.01 -11.75 -10.76
C SER A 412 -25.53 -12.52 -12.00
N GLU A 413 -26.84 -12.64 -12.23
CA GLU A 413 -27.40 -13.47 -13.31
C GLU A 413 -27.51 -12.79 -14.69
N THR A 414 -27.07 -11.54 -14.84
CA THR A 414 -27.08 -10.85 -16.14
C THR A 414 -25.73 -10.26 -16.50
N GLN A 415 -24.82 -11.06 -17.09
CA GLN A 415 -23.85 -10.56 -18.09
C GLN A 415 -23.05 -11.65 -18.81
N ARG A 416 -22.84 -11.40 -20.11
CA ARG A 416 -22.29 -12.30 -21.14
C ARG A 416 -20.85 -12.72 -20.87
N THR A 417 -20.56 -14.00 -21.06
CA THR A 417 -19.22 -14.58 -21.16
C THR A 417 -18.50 -14.11 -22.42
N MET A 418 -17.36 -13.42 -22.26
CA MET A 418 -16.36 -13.20 -23.33
C MET A 418 -15.24 -14.24 -23.18
N GLY A 419 -14.80 -14.82 -24.30
CA GLY A 419 -13.83 -15.92 -24.35
C GLY A 419 -12.38 -15.52 -23.99
N PRO A 420 -11.49 -16.50 -23.78
CA PRO A 420 -10.16 -16.29 -23.24
C PRO A 420 -9.22 -15.70 -24.30
N GLY A 421 -8.95 -14.41 -24.21
CA GLY A 421 -7.87 -13.71 -24.90
C GLY A 421 -6.94 -13.07 -23.88
N LYS A 422 -5.62 -13.20 -24.09
CA LYS A 422 -4.56 -12.64 -23.24
C LYS A 422 -4.63 -11.10 -23.22
N LEU A 423 -5.46 -10.54 -22.34
CA LEU A 423 -5.31 -9.17 -21.85
C LEU A 423 -4.51 -9.27 -20.55
N ARG A 424 -3.24 -8.87 -20.61
CA ARG A 424 -2.43 -8.65 -19.40
C ARG A 424 -2.97 -7.39 -18.75
N LEU A 425 -3.65 -7.59 -17.63
CA LEU A 425 -4.16 -6.61 -16.65
C LEU A 425 -3.62 -5.18 -16.87
N MET A 426 -4.33 -4.45 -17.73
CA MET A 426 -4.28 -2.99 -17.75
C MET A 426 -5.56 -2.52 -17.08
N SER A 427 -5.39 -1.95 -15.90
CA SER A 427 -6.43 -1.29 -15.12
C SER A 427 -7.50 -2.19 -14.51
N MET A 428 -7.90 -1.94 -13.26
CA MET A 428 -9.19 -2.40 -12.73
C MET A 428 -10.36 -1.60 -13.35
N ASP A 429 -10.33 -1.41 -14.67
CA ASP A 429 -11.43 -0.84 -15.43
C ASP A 429 -12.53 -1.90 -15.54
N GLY A 430 -13.47 -1.85 -14.59
CA GLY A 430 -14.89 -2.23 -14.74
C GLY A 430 -15.27 -3.67 -15.10
N HIS A 431 -14.35 -4.53 -15.56
CA HIS A 431 -14.65 -5.84 -16.15
C HIS A 431 -14.07 -7.02 -15.37
N HIS A 432 -13.32 -6.77 -14.29
CA HIS A 432 -12.81 -7.80 -13.41
C HIS A 432 -13.86 -8.16 -12.35
N ARG A 433 -14.26 -9.43 -12.33
CA ARG A 433 -15.22 -9.98 -11.36
C ARG A 433 -14.50 -10.19 -10.03
N ILE A 434 -14.62 -9.22 -9.12
CA ILE A 434 -14.24 -9.40 -7.72
C ILE A 434 -15.34 -10.23 -7.06
N GLU A 435 -15.06 -11.49 -6.75
CA GLU A 435 -15.97 -12.31 -5.94
C GLU A 435 -15.65 -12.07 -4.47
N HIS A 436 -16.61 -11.47 -3.77
CA HIS A 436 -16.53 -11.21 -2.35
C HIS A 436 -17.00 -12.46 -1.61
N ARG A 437 -16.16 -12.99 -0.72
CA ARG A 437 -16.57 -14.06 0.19
C ARG A 437 -16.09 -13.72 1.59
N VAL A 438 -17.03 -13.42 2.47
CA VAL A 438 -16.75 -13.36 3.91
C VAL A 438 -16.49 -14.81 4.35
N VAL A 439 -15.22 -15.14 4.60
CA VAL A 439 -14.84 -16.45 5.13
C VAL A 439 -14.81 -16.33 6.65
N VAL A 440 -15.74 -17.02 7.29
CA VAL A 440 -15.67 -17.31 8.72
C VAL A 440 -14.46 -18.21 8.90
N ALA A 441 -13.42 -17.76 9.61
CA ALA A 441 -12.29 -18.63 9.92
C ALA A 441 -12.77 -19.70 10.90
N GLU A 442 -12.99 -20.92 10.42
CA GLU A 442 -13.18 -22.08 11.28
C GLU A 442 -11.86 -22.32 12.01
N SER A 443 -11.85 -22.15 13.35
CA SER A 443 -10.73 -22.59 14.17
C SER A 443 -10.70 -24.12 14.10
N THR A 444 -9.88 -24.66 13.21
CA THR A 444 -9.46 -26.06 13.28
C THR A 444 -8.40 -26.18 14.36
N SER A 445 -8.85 -26.13 15.61
CA SER A 445 -8.16 -26.84 16.68
C SER A 445 -8.89 -28.16 16.83
N ASP A 446 -8.34 -29.23 16.26
CA ASP A 446 -8.74 -30.59 16.59
C ASP A 446 -8.46 -30.82 18.08
N ILE A 447 -9.42 -30.44 18.93
CA ILE A 447 -9.46 -30.88 20.32
C ILE A 447 -10.26 -32.17 20.30
N ASN A 448 -9.53 -33.28 20.34
CA ASN A 448 -10.11 -34.60 20.55
C ASN A 448 -10.73 -34.64 21.96
N MET A 449 -12.05 -34.43 22.05
CA MET A 449 -12.79 -34.34 23.32
C MET A 449 -13.17 -35.72 23.89
N GLY A 450 -12.50 -36.80 23.47
CA GLY A 450 -12.80 -38.15 23.96
C GLY A 450 -14.15 -38.67 23.44
N SER A 451 -14.51 -39.90 23.83
CA SER A 451 -15.78 -40.48 23.38
C SER A 451 -16.98 -39.81 24.05
N PRO A 452 -18.19 -39.85 23.46
CA PRO A 452 -19.38 -39.23 24.03
C PRO A 452 -19.70 -39.68 25.47
N GLU A 453 -19.27 -40.88 25.87
CA GLU A 453 -19.40 -41.37 27.24
C GLU A 453 -18.49 -40.63 28.25
N GLU A 454 -17.32 -40.15 27.83
CA GLU A 454 -16.39 -39.39 28.70
C GLU A 454 -16.87 -37.95 28.94
N ILE A 455 -17.60 -37.38 27.98
CA ILE A 455 -18.16 -36.02 28.07
C ILE A 455 -19.36 -35.98 29.04
N HIS A 456 -20.15 -37.05 29.13
CA HIS A 456 -21.27 -37.12 30.05
C HIS A 456 -20.86 -37.28 31.53
N ALA A 457 -19.68 -37.84 31.80
CA ALA A 457 -19.15 -37.96 33.17
C ALA A 457 -18.65 -36.64 33.77
N LEU A 458 -18.47 -35.58 32.96
CA LEU A 458 -18.00 -34.26 33.43
C LEU A 458 -19.09 -33.38 34.04
N PHE A 459 -20.35 -33.81 33.99
CA PHE A 459 -21.50 -33.02 34.46
C PHE A 459 -22.36 -33.70 35.54
N ASP A 460 -21.95 -34.89 36.01
CA ASP A 460 -22.55 -35.54 37.18
C ASP A 460 -21.49 -35.66 38.29
N ASP A 461 -21.27 -34.56 39.02
CA ASP A 461 -21.05 -34.46 40.48
C ASP A 461 -21.00 -32.97 40.92
#